data_AF-A0A3S1R491-F1
#
_entry.id   AF-A0A3S1R491-F1
#
_cell.length_a   1.000
_cell.length_b   1.000
_cell.length_c   1.000
_cell.angle_alpha   90.00
_cell.angle_beta   90.00
_cell.angle_gamma   90.00
#
_symmetry.space_group_name_H-M   'P 1'
#
loop_
_entity.id
_entity.type
_entity.pdbx_description
1 polymer ?
#
loop_
_entity_poly.entity_id
_entity_poly.type
_entity_poly.pdbx_seq_one_letter_code
_entity_poly.pdbx_strand_id
1 'polypeptide(L)'
;MEGEVKREAVPQPPPEPKPAPGKVTVTKKVEQKAGPQKAPEPAPKRSWFQRMKEGLARSSRELSGNIAGVFTKRKLDEDTLQDLEDVLIRADLGMETALRITDSLAASRYGKDVSEAEVRAIMATEVEKVLTHVALPLELDLSHKPHVILVVGVNGTGKTTTIGKLAAKLTDGGLSVMLAAGDTFRAAAIEQLKIWGERTKSPAASIT
;
A
#
# COMPACT_ATOMS: atom_id res chain seq x y z
N MET A 1 -54.59 -31.71 -55.14
CA MET A 1 -53.76 -31.36 -53.97
C MET A 1 -52.72 -30.36 -54.45
N GLU A 2 -53.07 -29.07 -54.44
CA GLU A 2 -52.87 -28.14 -53.31
C GLU A 2 -51.37 -27.93 -53.06
N GLY A 3 -50.77 -26.75 -53.16
CA GLY A 3 -51.25 -25.39 -53.38
C GLY A 3 -50.04 -24.47 -53.14
N GLU A 4 -49.76 -23.56 -54.07
CA GLU A 4 -48.72 -22.54 -53.95
C GLU A 4 -49.17 -21.42 -53.00
N VAL A 5 -48.31 -21.01 -52.06
CA VAL A 5 -48.50 -19.77 -51.28
C VAL A 5 -47.37 -18.80 -51.56
N LYS A 6 -47.80 -17.69 -52.15
CA LYS A 6 -47.09 -16.49 -52.61
C LYS A 6 -46.73 -15.60 -51.42
N ARG A 7 -45.51 -15.03 -51.44
CA ARG A 7 -45.07 -13.96 -50.52
C ARG A 7 -45.73 -12.64 -50.91
N GLU A 8 -46.38 -11.99 -49.97
CA GLU A 8 -46.95 -10.65 -50.13
C GLU A 8 -46.13 -9.61 -49.36
N ALA A 9 -45.84 -8.49 -50.04
CA ALA A 9 -45.14 -7.32 -49.51
C ALA A 9 -46.14 -6.36 -48.85
N VAL A 10 -45.78 -5.81 -47.69
CA VAL A 10 -46.62 -4.87 -46.93
C VAL A 10 -46.34 -3.43 -47.37
N PRO A 11 -47.36 -2.63 -47.75
CA PRO A 11 -47.21 -1.20 -48.03
C PRO A 11 -47.43 -0.33 -46.77
N GLN A 12 -46.67 0.76 -46.64
CA GLN A 12 -46.86 1.78 -45.59
C GLN A 12 -47.81 2.91 -46.05
N PRO A 13 -48.69 3.42 -45.17
CA PRO A 13 -49.38 4.71 -45.37
C PRO A 13 -49.16 5.67 -44.13
N PRO A 14 -49.63 6.94 -44.13
CA PRO A 14 -48.82 8.17 -44.08
C PRO A 14 -48.79 8.87 -42.69
N PRO A 15 -48.08 10.02 -42.52
CA PRO A 15 -47.81 10.59 -41.19
C PRO A 15 -48.93 11.50 -40.69
N GLU A 16 -49.16 11.49 -39.37
CA GLU A 16 -50.13 12.35 -38.68
C GLU A 16 -49.51 13.17 -37.51
N PRO A 17 -50.14 14.29 -37.10
CA PRO A 17 -49.46 15.56 -36.80
C PRO A 17 -49.19 15.84 -35.30
N LYS A 18 -48.35 16.85 -35.05
CA LYS A 18 -47.92 17.38 -33.73
C LYS A 18 -48.84 18.50 -33.17
N PRO A 19 -48.73 18.89 -31.87
CA PRO A 19 -49.86 19.02 -30.93
C PRO A 19 -50.17 20.44 -30.42
N ALA A 20 -51.27 20.60 -29.68
CA ALA A 20 -51.46 21.45 -28.46
C ALA A 20 -52.90 21.28 -27.88
N PRO A 21 -53.28 21.87 -26.73
CA PRO A 21 -52.81 21.63 -25.37
C PRO A 21 -53.98 21.33 -24.39
N GLY A 22 -53.78 20.49 -23.37
CA GLY A 22 -54.81 20.20 -22.36
C GLY A 22 -54.21 19.85 -21.00
N LYS A 23 -54.56 20.65 -19.99
CA LYS A 23 -54.01 20.71 -18.63
C LYS A 23 -54.24 19.42 -17.83
N VAL A 24 -53.25 19.00 -17.05
CA VAL A 24 -53.46 18.23 -15.82
C VAL A 24 -52.65 18.86 -14.69
N THR A 25 -53.38 19.35 -13.71
CA THR A 25 -52.88 19.93 -12.47
C THR A 25 -52.53 18.81 -11.49
N VAL A 26 -51.29 18.76 -11.03
CA VAL A 26 -50.92 18.04 -9.80
C VAL A 26 -50.20 19.01 -8.88
N THR A 27 -50.99 19.68 -8.04
CA THR A 27 -50.52 20.33 -6.83
C THR A 27 -50.21 19.28 -5.77
N LYS A 28 -48.93 19.03 -5.49
CA LYS A 28 -48.43 18.94 -4.11
C LYS A 28 -46.92 19.19 -4.04
N LYS A 29 -46.62 20.30 -3.39
CA LYS A 29 -45.33 20.87 -3.01
C LYS A 29 -44.43 19.85 -2.28
N VAL A 30 -43.25 19.59 -2.83
CA VAL A 30 -42.03 19.32 -2.03
C VAL A 30 -40.94 20.23 -2.59
N GLU A 31 -40.87 21.40 -1.99
CA GLU A 31 -39.79 22.35 -2.19
C GLU A 31 -38.69 21.97 -1.21
N GLN A 32 -37.73 21.18 -1.66
CA GLN A 32 -36.41 21.15 -1.05
C GLN A 32 -35.40 21.40 -2.15
N LYS A 33 -35.07 22.68 -2.31
CA LYS A 33 -33.98 23.16 -3.14
C LYS A 33 -32.70 22.53 -2.57
N ALA A 34 -32.26 21.42 -3.16
CA ALA A 34 -30.95 20.85 -2.87
C ALA A 34 -29.92 21.93 -3.19
N GLY A 35 -29.34 22.53 -2.14
CA GLY A 35 -28.18 23.39 -2.31
C GLY A 35 -27.05 22.61 -2.97
N PRO A 36 -26.15 23.26 -3.73
CA PRO A 36 -25.01 22.58 -4.32
C PRO A 36 -24.24 21.84 -3.23
N GLN A 37 -24.25 20.52 -3.29
CA GLN A 37 -23.45 19.69 -2.41
C GLN A 37 -21.99 19.95 -2.80
N LYS A 38 -21.29 20.74 -1.98
CA LYS A 38 -19.88 21.04 -2.15
C LYS A 38 -19.16 19.69 -2.23
N ALA A 39 -18.54 19.40 -3.37
CA ALA A 39 -17.71 18.20 -3.54
C ALA A 39 -16.74 18.14 -2.35
N PRO A 40 -16.54 16.97 -1.72
CA PRO A 40 -15.61 16.86 -0.61
C PRO A 40 -14.26 17.41 -1.05
N GLU A 41 -13.79 18.46 -0.37
CA GLU A 41 -12.48 19.04 -0.63
C GLU A 41 -11.44 17.91 -0.54
N PRO A 42 -10.52 17.82 -1.52
CA PRO A 42 -9.55 16.75 -1.54
C PRO A 42 -8.77 16.78 -0.23
N ALA A 43 -8.88 15.69 0.54
CA ALA A 43 -8.17 15.55 1.81
C ALA A 43 -6.69 15.90 1.58
N PRO A 44 -6.08 16.71 2.46
CA PRO A 44 -4.70 17.15 2.28
C PRO A 44 -3.81 15.93 2.09
N LYS A 45 -2.99 15.95 1.02
CA LYS A 45 -2.06 14.86 0.73
C LYS A 45 -1.14 14.69 1.93
N ARG A 46 -1.33 13.60 2.68
CA ARG A 46 -0.52 13.27 3.87
C ARG A 46 0.95 13.28 3.50
N SER A 47 1.80 13.86 4.36
CA SER A 47 3.24 13.87 4.14
C SER A 47 3.81 12.44 4.14
N TRP A 48 4.98 12.23 3.52
CA TRP A 48 5.62 10.92 3.49
C TRP A 48 5.84 10.36 4.91
N PHE A 49 6.30 11.22 5.84
CA PHE A 49 6.54 10.85 7.23
C PHE A 49 5.24 10.46 7.95
N GLN A 50 4.13 11.16 7.69
CA GLN A 50 2.82 10.80 8.24
C GLN A 50 2.37 9.41 7.78
N ARG A 51 2.52 9.10 6.49
CA ARG A 51 2.17 7.78 5.94
C ARG A 51 3.04 6.68 6.53
N MET A 52 4.34 6.93 6.73
CA MET A 52 5.25 5.99 7.37
C MET A 52 4.86 5.74 8.83
N LYS A 53 4.62 6.80 9.61
CA LYS A 53 4.20 6.71 11.01
C LYS A 53 2.89 5.93 11.18
N GLU A 54 1.93 6.15 10.29
CA GLU A 54 0.65 5.44 10.28
C GLU A 54 0.84 3.96 9.92
N GLY A 55 1.64 3.65 8.90
CA GLY A 55 1.94 2.28 8.49
C GLY A 55 2.62 1.45 9.58
N LEU A 56 3.42 2.09 10.43
CA LEU A 56 4.10 1.46 11.57
C LEU A 56 3.31 1.53 12.89
N ALA A 57 2.14 2.18 12.89
CA ALA A 57 1.44 2.51 14.14
C ALA A 57 0.99 1.28 14.94
N ARG A 58 0.73 0.15 14.27
CA ARG A 58 0.35 -1.11 14.95
C ARG A 58 1.56 -1.71 15.66
N SER A 59 2.64 -1.98 14.93
CA SER A 59 3.87 -2.55 15.51
C SER A 59 4.45 -1.67 16.61
N SER A 60 4.43 -0.34 16.42
CA SER A 60 4.88 0.60 17.44
C SER A 60 4.04 0.48 18.72
N ARG A 61 2.71 0.37 18.63
CA ARG A 61 1.83 0.23 19.81
C ARG A 61 2.04 -1.09 20.55
N GLU A 62 2.13 -2.21 19.84
CA GLU A 62 2.38 -3.52 20.44
C GLU A 62 3.71 -3.52 21.21
N LEU A 63 4.78 -3.05 20.56
CA LEU A 63 6.11 -2.97 21.18
C LEU A 63 6.12 -2.05 22.41
N SER A 64 5.44 -0.90 22.34
CA SER A 64 5.27 0.02 23.46
C SER A 64 4.58 -0.65 24.66
N GLY A 65 3.47 -1.33 24.40
CA GLY A 65 2.68 -2.00 25.44
C GLY A 65 3.46 -3.12 26.10
N ASN A 66 4.19 -3.92 25.31
CA ASN A 66 4.99 -5.03 25.82
C ASN A 66 6.14 -4.53 26.70
N ILE A 67 6.87 -3.49 26.27
CA ILE A 67 7.95 -2.87 27.06
C ILE A 67 7.38 -2.29 28.36
N ALA A 68 6.28 -1.54 28.30
CA ALA A 68 5.66 -0.95 29.48
C ALA A 68 5.22 -2.01 30.51
N GLY A 69 4.82 -3.21 30.07
CA GLY A 69 4.45 -4.32 30.94
C GLY A 69 5.63 -4.88 31.76
N VAL A 70 6.82 -4.96 31.16
CA VAL A 70 8.04 -5.46 31.81
C VAL A 70 8.51 -4.49 32.91
N PHE A 71 8.50 -3.19 32.63
CA PHE A 71 9.07 -2.15 33.50
C PHE A 71 8.10 -1.56 34.54
N THR A 72 7.15 -2.35 35.03
CA THR A 72 6.17 -1.93 36.04
C THR A 72 6.83 -1.69 37.42
N LYS A 73 7.47 -0.52 37.59
CA LYS A 73 8.09 -0.02 38.85
C LYS A 73 9.12 -0.97 39.48
N ARG A 74 9.76 -1.84 38.68
CA ARG A 74 10.87 -2.68 39.09
C ARG A 74 12.19 -2.06 38.64
N LYS A 75 13.22 -2.23 39.48
CA LYS A 75 14.59 -1.88 39.10
C LYS A 75 15.04 -2.81 37.97
N LEU A 76 15.97 -2.34 37.15
CA LEU A 76 16.60 -3.19 36.16
C LEU A 76 17.49 -4.24 36.86
N ASP A 77 17.00 -5.47 36.94
CA ASP A 77 17.70 -6.66 37.39
C ASP A 77 17.78 -7.70 36.27
N GLU A 78 18.43 -8.83 36.56
CA GLU A 78 18.62 -9.93 35.60
C GLU A 78 17.28 -10.46 35.06
N ASP A 79 16.30 -10.67 35.93
CA ASP A 79 14.98 -11.18 35.54
C ASP A 79 14.26 -10.20 34.59
N THR A 80 14.34 -8.90 34.88
CA THR A 80 13.75 -7.85 34.02
C THR A 80 14.46 -7.76 32.67
N LEU A 81 15.77 -7.97 32.62
CA LEU A 81 16.55 -8.00 31.38
C LEU A 81 16.19 -9.21 30.51
N GLN A 82 16.04 -10.38 31.12
CA GLN A 82 15.60 -11.60 30.43
C GLN A 82 14.17 -11.44 29.87
N ASP A 83 13.25 -10.90 30.68
CA ASP A 83 11.87 -10.62 30.23
C ASP A 83 11.85 -9.63 29.05
N LEU A 84 12.71 -8.61 29.08
CA LEU A 84 12.85 -7.67 27.97
C LEU A 84 13.39 -8.36 26.71
N GLU A 85 14.43 -9.18 26.84
CA GLU A 85 15.01 -9.93 25.71
C GLU A 85 13.94 -10.78 25.01
N ASP A 86 13.19 -11.56 25.79
CA ASP A 86 12.09 -12.39 25.31
C ASP A 86 11.04 -11.57 24.56
N VAL A 87 10.69 -10.40 25.09
CA VAL A 87 9.74 -9.46 24.44
C VAL A 87 10.28 -8.97 23.09
N LEU A 88 11.56 -8.60 23.02
CA LEU A 88 12.18 -8.10 21.80
C LEU A 88 12.29 -9.20 20.73
N ILE A 89 12.61 -10.44 21.13
CA ILE A 89 12.63 -11.60 20.24
C ILE A 89 11.23 -11.87 19.68
N ARG A 90 10.20 -11.87 20.53
CA ARG A 90 8.79 -12.04 20.11
C ARG A 90 8.28 -10.92 19.20
N ALA A 91 8.93 -9.76 19.24
CA ALA A 91 8.62 -8.62 18.37
C ALA A 91 9.38 -8.66 17.03
N ASP A 92 9.99 -9.80 16.67
CA ASP A 92 10.72 -10.04 15.42
C ASP A 92 12.03 -9.23 15.27
N LEU A 93 12.65 -8.76 16.37
CA LEU A 93 13.96 -8.08 16.30
C LEU A 93 15.14 -9.06 16.11
N GLY A 94 14.92 -10.34 16.40
CA GLY A 94 15.94 -11.39 16.38
C GLY A 94 16.85 -11.38 17.62
N MET A 95 17.51 -12.52 17.84
CA MET A 95 18.37 -12.75 19.02
C MET A 95 19.49 -11.72 19.15
N GLU A 96 20.27 -11.51 18.08
CA GLU A 96 21.46 -10.65 18.11
C GLU A 96 21.12 -9.20 18.47
N THR A 97 20.04 -8.66 17.90
CA THR A 97 19.58 -7.29 18.19
C THR A 97 19.05 -7.19 19.62
N ALA A 98 18.27 -8.18 20.06
CA ALA A 98 17.71 -8.21 21.41
C ALA A 98 18.82 -8.20 22.48
N LEU A 99 19.82 -9.08 22.34
CA LEU A 99 20.98 -9.15 23.22
C LEU A 99 21.75 -7.83 23.29
N ARG A 100 22.02 -7.19 22.15
CA ARG A 100 22.71 -5.89 22.14
C ARG A 100 21.94 -4.80 22.87
N ILE A 101 20.61 -4.80 22.76
CA ILE A 101 19.75 -3.84 23.44
C ILE A 101 19.78 -4.08 24.96
N THR A 102 19.63 -5.33 25.41
CA THR A 102 19.64 -5.67 26.83
C THR A 102 21.01 -5.45 27.45
N ASP A 103 22.10 -5.82 26.78
CA ASP A 103 23.49 -5.54 27.22
C ASP A 103 23.75 -4.03 27.38
N SER A 104 23.31 -3.23 26.40
CA SER A 104 23.46 -1.77 26.46
C SER A 104 22.66 -1.15 27.61
N LEU A 105 21.48 -1.72 27.89
CA LEU A 105 20.64 -1.31 29.00
C LEU A 105 21.27 -1.71 30.35
N ALA A 106 21.77 -2.93 30.47
CA ALA A 106 22.48 -3.42 31.65
C ALA A 106 23.71 -2.56 31.97
N ALA A 107 24.57 -2.32 30.97
CA ALA A 107 25.79 -1.54 31.15
C ALA A 107 25.53 -0.10 31.66
N SER A 108 24.39 0.50 31.28
CA SER A 108 24.09 1.90 31.57
C SER A 108 23.13 2.12 32.76
N ARG A 109 22.32 1.11 33.09
CA ARG A 109 21.17 1.25 34.01
C ARG A 109 20.95 0.07 34.97
N TYR A 110 21.84 -0.91 35.05
CA TYR A 110 21.70 -2.01 36.01
C TYR A 110 21.52 -1.51 37.46
N GLY A 111 20.54 -2.07 38.17
CA GLY A 111 20.17 -1.69 39.53
C GLY A 111 19.47 -0.34 39.69
N LYS A 112 19.16 0.35 38.59
CA LYS A 112 18.45 1.65 38.58
C LYS A 112 17.04 1.50 38.02
N ASP A 113 16.22 2.52 38.27
CA ASP A 113 14.95 2.65 37.58
C ASP A 113 15.19 3.05 36.12
N VAL A 114 14.38 2.47 35.23
CA VAL A 114 14.43 2.72 33.80
C VAL A 114 13.05 3.11 33.33
N SER A 115 12.98 4.21 32.58
CA SER A 115 11.74 4.62 31.93
C SER A 115 11.57 3.94 30.57
N GLU A 116 10.32 3.74 30.14
CA GLU A 116 9.99 3.23 28.81
C GLU A 116 10.63 4.07 27.69
N ALA A 117 10.72 5.39 27.89
CA ALA A 117 11.34 6.31 26.94
C ALA A 117 12.85 6.04 26.77
N GLU A 118 13.55 5.71 27.85
CA GLU A 118 14.97 5.35 27.80
C GLU A 118 15.19 4.03 27.07
N VAL A 119 14.37 3.00 27.34
CA VAL A 119 14.46 1.71 26.62
C VAL A 119 14.24 1.92 25.12
N ARG A 120 13.23 2.70 24.75
CA ARG A 120 12.96 3.03 23.34
C ARG A 120 14.10 3.78 22.68
N ALA A 121 14.77 4.69 23.39
CA ALA A 121 15.89 5.45 22.87
C ALA A 121 17.11 4.55 22.60
N ILE A 122 17.42 3.63 23.53
CA ILE A 122 18.49 2.64 23.37
C ILE A 122 18.16 1.70 22.21
N MET A 123 16.94 1.16 22.18
CA MET A 123 16.47 0.31 21.09
C MET A 123 16.55 1.01 19.73
N ALA A 124 16.13 2.27 19.63
CA ALA A 124 16.23 3.04 18.40
C ALA A 124 17.69 3.17 17.93
N THR A 125 18.61 3.42 18.86
CA THR A 125 20.05 3.54 18.57
C THR A 125 20.62 2.21 18.06
N GLU A 126 20.28 1.08 18.69
CA GLU A 126 20.76 -0.23 18.23
C GLU A 126 20.17 -0.64 16.88
N VAL A 127 18.88 -0.39 16.66
CA VAL A 127 18.24 -0.62 15.36
C VAL A 127 18.87 0.26 14.28
N GLU A 128 19.17 1.53 14.58
CA GLU A 128 19.86 2.43 13.65
C GLU A 128 21.25 1.91 13.25
N LYS A 129 22.05 1.42 14.22
CA LYS A 129 23.35 0.80 13.94
C LYS A 129 23.24 -0.38 12.96
N VAL A 130 22.27 -1.26 13.17
CA VAL A 130 22.03 -2.41 12.29
C VAL A 130 21.62 -1.95 10.88
N LEU A 131 20.68 -1.01 10.79
CA LEU A 131 20.15 -0.55 9.50
C LEU A 131 21.14 0.29 8.70
N THR A 132 22.05 1.03 9.36
CA THR A 132 23.00 1.93 8.70
C THR A 132 23.85 1.22 7.64
N HIS A 133 24.23 -0.03 7.87
CA HIS A 133 25.06 -0.81 6.94
C HIS A 133 24.35 -1.24 5.67
N VAL A 134 23.02 -1.27 5.67
CA VAL A 134 22.19 -1.74 4.55
C VAL A 134 21.28 -0.64 3.98
N ALA A 135 21.37 0.58 4.52
CA ALA A 135 20.63 1.77 4.09
C ALA A 135 21.18 2.35 2.76
N LEU A 136 21.35 1.48 1.77
CA LEU A 136 21.84 1.85 0.44
C LEU A 136 20.66 2.24 -0.46
N PRO A 137 20.66 3.44 -1.06
CA PRO A 137 19.63 3.82 -2.01
C PRO A 137 19.73 2.97 -3.28
N LEU A 138 18.59 2.73 -3.93
CA LEU A 138 18.58 2.19 -5.28
C LEU A 138 19.02 3.29 -6.26
N GLU A 139 20.30 3.28 -6.61
CA GLU A 139 20.86 4.17 -7.63
C GLU A 139 20.81 3.53 -9.00
N LEU A 140 20.26 4.27 -9.97
CA LEU A 140 20.22 3.82 -11.36
C LEU A 140 21.39 4.46 -12.10
N ASP A 141 22.36 3.65 -12.53
CA ASP A 141 23.34 4.10 -13.51
C ASP A 141 22.65 4.27 -14.87
N LEU A 142 22.49 5.53 -15.28
CA LEU A 142 21.83 5.91 -16.54
C LEU A 142 22.82 6.05 -17.71
N SER A 143 24.12 5.82 -17.50
CA SER A 143 25.12 5.81 -18.57
C SER A 143 24.96 4.57 -19.47
N HIS A 144 24.46 3.47 -18.90
CA HIS A 144 24.12 2.25 -19.62
C HIS A 144 22.60 2.12 -19.75
N LYS A 145 22.10 1.98 -20.98
CA LYS A 145 20.66 1.83 -21.26
C LYS A 145 20.39 0.58 -22.10
N PRO A 146 19.41 -0.27 -21.73
CA PRO A 146 18.52 -0.12 -20.56
C PRO A 146 19.18 -0.56 -19.23
N HIS A 147 18.81 0.08 -18.13
CA HIS A 147 19.10 -0.43 -16.78
C HIS A 147 18.06 -1.50 -16.42
N VAL A 148 18.48 -2.72 -16.14
CA VAL A 148 17.58 -3.87 -15.92
C VAL A 148 17.44 -4.18 -14.44
N ILE A 149 16.21 -4.15 -13.92
CA ILE A 149 15.88 -4.53 -12.53
C ILE A 149 15.12 -5.85 -12.55
N LEU A 150 15.75 -6.91 -12.05
CA LEU A 150 15.11 -8.21 -11.88
C LEU A 150 14.52 -8.34 -10.48
N VAL A 151 13.20 -8.51 -10.37
CA VAL A 151 12.50 -8.69 -9.09
C VAL A 151 12.22 -10.17 -8.85
N VAL A 152 12.81 -10.71 -7.79
CA VAL A 152 12.71 -12.12 -7.38
C VAL A 152 12.04 -12.28 -6.01
N GLY A 153 11.52 -13.48 -5.73
CA GLY A 153 10.95 -13.82 -4.42
C GLY A 153 9.78 -14.82 -4.51
N VAL A 154 9.31 -15.30 -3.37
CA VAL A 154 8.22 -16.29 -3.29
C VAL A 154 6.84 -15.69 -3.55
N ASN A 155 5.84 -16.53 -3.76
CA ASN A 155 4.46 -16.08 -4.03
C ASN A 155 3.86 -15.35 -2.82
N GLY A 156 3.01 -14.36 -3.07
CA GLY A 156 2.30 -13.61 -2.01
C GLY A 156 3.08 -12.47 -1.35
N THR A 157 4.38 -12.31 -1.59
CA THR A 157 5.22 -11.24 -0.98
C THR A 157 5.04 -9.85 -1.60
N GLY A 158 4.14 -9.70 -2.58
CA GLY A 158 3.83 -8.41 -3.18
C GLY A 158 4.72 -7.98 -4.37
N LYS A 159 5.52 -8.88 -4.96
CA LYS A 159 6.42 -8.59 -6.11
C LYS A 159 5.80 -7.72 -7.20
N THR A 160 4.68 -8.16 -7.78
CA THR A 160 4.00 -7.43 -8.88
C THR A 160 3.53 -6.04 -8.45
N THR A 161 3.07 -5.91 -7.21
CA THR A 161 2.67 -4.61 -6.63
C THR A 161 3.89 -3.70 -6.44
N THR A 162 5.03 -4.25 -6.02
CA THR A 162 6.29 -3.52 -5.89
C THR A 162 6.83 -3.07 -7.24
N ILE A 163 6.78 -3.93 -8.27
CA ILE A 163 7.14 -3.57 -9.65
C ILE A 163 6.29 -2.38 -10.13
N GLY A 164 4.98 -2.43 -9.93
CA GLY A 164 4.07 -1.34 -10.30
C GLY A 164 4.35 -0.03 -9.58
N LYS A 165 4.60 -0.07 -8.26
CA LYS A 165 4.99 1.11 -7.47
C LYS A 165 6.33 1.69 -7.92
N LEU A 166 7.30 0.82 -8.22
CA LEU A 166 8.61 1.24 -8.72
C LEU A 166 8.47 1.88 -10.10
N ALA A 167 7.72 1.28 -11.01
CA ALA A 167 7.44 1.83 -12.33
C ALA A 167 6.80 3.22 -12.23
N ALA A 168 5.76 3.38 -11.40
CA ALA A 168 5.14 4.68 -11.15
C ALA A 168 6.15 5.72 -10.63
N LYS A 169 6.99 5.34 -9.66
CA LYS A 169 8.01 6.25 -9.10
C LYS A 169 9.04 6.67 -10.15
N LEU A 170 9.46 5.76 -11.03
CA LEU A 170 10.45 6.04 -12.06
C LEU A 170 9.85 6.85 -13.22
N THR A 171 8.61 6.57 -13.63
CA THR A 171 7.92 7.37 -14.66
C THR A 171 7.55 8.75 -14.16
N ASP A 172 7.09 8.90 -12.92
CA ASP A 172 6.90 10.21 -12.26
C ASP A 172 8.21 10.99 -12.13
N GLY A 173 9.34 10.28 -12.03
CA GLY A 173 10.69 10.84 -12.08
C GLY A 173 11.20 11.19 -13.48
N GLY A 174 10.38 11.01 -14.53
CA GLY A 174 10.70 11.36 -15.91
C GLY A 174 11.45 10.30 -16.71
N LEU A 175 11.64 9.09 -16.17
CA LEU A 175 12.30 8.00 -16.89
C LEU A 175 11.32 7.23 -17.78
N SER A 176 11.81 6.75 -18.93
CA SER A 176 11.10 5.77 -19.74
C SER A 176 11.25 4.39 -19.09
N VAL A 177 10.12 3.72 -18.83
CA VAL A 177 10.06 2.42 -18.17
C VAL A 177 9.36 1.42 -19.08
N MET A 178 9.89 0.21 -19.16
CA MET A 178 9.26 -0.95 -19.79
C MET A 178 9.11 -2.07 -18.75
N LEU A 179 7.95 -2.72 -18.73
CA LEU A 179 7.66 -3.86 -17.87
C LEU A 179 7.77 -5.16 -18.68
N ALA A 180 8.49 -6.15 -18.13
CA ALA A 180 8.59 -7.48 -18.73
C ALA A 180 7.96 -8.52 -17.79
N ALA A 181 6.97 -9.27 -18.29
CA ALA A 181 6.28 -10.30 -17.53
C ALA A 181 7.09 -11.60 -17.52
N GLY A 182 8.03 -11.71 -16.57
CA GLY A 182 8.84 -12.92 -16.38
C GLY A 182 8.17 -14.05 -15.58
N ASP A 183 7.08 -13.77 -14.86
CA ASP A 183 6.28 -14.78 -14.14
C ASP A 183 5.29 -15.43 -15.12
N THR A 184 5.78 -16.36 -15.94
CA THR A 184 5.01 -17.01 -17.01
C THR A 184 4.13 -18.15 -16.52
N PHE A 185 4.36 -18.65 -15.30
CA PHE A 185 3.57 -19.73 -14.72
C PHE A 185 2.21 -19.26 -14.23
N ARG A 186 2.13 -18.00 -13.78
CA ARG A 186 0.92 -17.43 -13.19
C ARG A 186 0.27 -16.46 -14.18
N ALA A 187 -0.72 -16.95 -14.94
CA ALA A 187 -1.47 -16.13 -15.91
C ALA A 187 -1.99 -14.80 -15.32
N ALA A 188 -2.52 -14.84 -14.09
CA ALA A 188 -2.98 -13.64 -13.39
C ALA A 188 -1.85 -12.63 -13.08
N ALA A 189 -0.59 -13.06 -12.93
CA ALA A 189 0.53 -12.17 -12.71
C ALA A 189 0.86 -11.35 -13.97
N ILE A 190 0.74 -11.97 -15.15
CA ILE A 190 0.88 -11.28 -16.45
C ILE A 190 -0.22 -10.22 -16.61
N GLU A 191 -1.48 -10.58 -16.36
CA GLU A 191 -2.61 -9.64 -16.44
C GLU A 191 -2.47 -8.49 -15.45
N GLN A 192 -2.10 -8.78 -14.19
CA GLN A 192 -1.87 -7.75 -13.18
C GLN A 192 -0.71 -6.81 -13.58
N LEU A 193 0.36 -7.32 -14.20
CA LEU A 193 1.47 -6.50 -14.67
C LEU A 193 1.04 -5.58 -15.83
N LYS A 194 0.19 -6.07 -16.75
CA LYS A 194 -0.38 -5.24 -17.83
C LYS A 194 -1.21 -4.09 -17.29
N ILE A 195 -2.06 -4.34 -16.28
CA ILE A 195 -2.83 -3.28 -15.60
C ILE A 195 -1.90 -2.23 -14.98
N TRP A 196 -0.78 -2.63 -14.40
CA TRP A 196 0.23 -1.70 -13.89
C TRP A 196 0.93 -0.92 -15.02
N GLY A 197 1.21 -1.57 -16.15
CA GLY A 197 1.74 -0.92 -17.35
C GLY A 197 0.83 0.20 -17.83
N GLU A 198 -0.47 -0.08 -17.99
CA GLU A 198 -1.48 0.91 -18.36
C GLU A 198 -1.56 2.08 -17.36
N ARG A 199 -1.61 1.78 -16.06
CA ARG A 199 -1.68 2.80 -15.00
C ARG A 199 -0.46 3.73 -14.97
N THR A 200 0.71 3.19 -15.28
CA THR A 200 1.98 3.92 -15.24
C THR A 200 2.41 4.47 -16.59
N LYS A 201 1.62 4.20 -17.65
CA LYS A 201 1.95 4.49 -19.05
C LYS A 201 3.28 3.86 -19.49
N SER A 202 3.60 2.70 -18.93
CA SER A 202 4.78 1.90 -19.26
C SER A 202 4.38 0.75 -20.18
N PRO A 203 5.02 0.56 -21.35
CA PRO A 203 4.79 -0.61 -22.18
C PRO A 203 5.04 -1.90 -21.40
N ALA A 204 4.12 -2.86 -21.49
CA ALA A 204 4.24 -4.17 -20.85
C ALA A 204 4.35 -5.27 -21.91
N ALA A 205 5.44 -6.03 -21.88
CA ALA A 205 5.66 -7.17 -22.77
C ALA A 205 5.58 -8.49 -22.00
N SER A 206 5.04 -9.52 -22.64
CA SER A 206 5.14 -10.92 -22.20
C SER A 206 6.36 -11.55 -22.86
N ILE A 207 7.11 -12.38 -22.13
CA ILE A 207 8.25 -13.12 -22.71
C ILE A 207 7.85 -14.47 -23.29
N THR A 208 6.57 -14.84 -23.15
CA THR A 208 5.93 -16.00 -23.80
C THR A 208 5.27 -15.61 -25.11
#